data_AF-A0A6C0D2C7-F1
#
_entry.id   AF-A0A6C0D2C7-F1
#
_cell.length_a   1.000
_cell.length_b   1.000
_cell.length_c   1.000
_cell.angle_alpha   90.00
_cell.angle_beta   90.00
_cell.angle_gamma   90.00
#
_symmetry.space_group_name_H-M   'P 1'
#
loop_
_entity.id
_entity.type
_entity.pdbx_description
1 polymer ?
#
loop_
_entity_poly.entity_id
_entity_poly.type
_entity_poly.pdbx_seq_one_letter_code
_entity_poly.pdbx_strand_id
1 'polypeptide(L)'
;MKGIFIQNSPTTRGSIGITRSGAVVDGCVYNNSDNTNSSINLNTTTLNSETLCYLRDTLILTDIGYKPIQDISVGDLVLSYGPISESQIVSHSQPLYTPVKWIQSFKPSLKNSSTMPVHFQKDSLGPNVPRKDLWLSPFHGIFVDGKMTQAQQFINGTTITQDFDLEEVEYFHFETEEHCAVDAEGVKSETFINVDYAIRNLPSLNDTAISEKESASVECM
;
A
#
# COMPACT_ATOMS: atom_id res chain seq x y z
N MET A 1 -16.03 -16.62 -2.67
CA MET A 1 -15.48 -17.94 -3.03
C MET A 1 -13.98 -17.85 -2.86
N LYS A 2 -13.40 -18.77 -2.08
CA LYS A 2 -11.95 -18.88 -1.91
C LYS A 2 -11.43 -20.01 -2.77
N GLY A 3 -10.31 -19.82 -3.46
CA GLY A 3 -9.72 -20.88 -4.27
C GLY A 3 -8.88 -20.37 -5.43
N ILE A 4 -8.36 -21.33 -6.19
CA ILE A 4 -7.60 -21.06 -7.41
C ILE A 4 -8.55 -21.26 -8.59
N PHE A 5 -8.70 -20.23 -9.41
CA PHE A 5 -9.53 -20.27 -10.61
C PHE A 5 -8.59 -20.39 -11.82
N ILE A 6 -8.59 -21.57 -12.45
CA ILE A 6 -7.75 -21.83 -13.61
C ILE A 6 -8.63 -21.84 -14.85
N GLN A 7 -8.32 -20.93 -15.76
CA GLN A 7 -8.79 -21.02 -17.14
C GLN A 7 -7.71 -21.70 -17.95
N ASN A 8 -8.05 -22.82 -18.58
CA ASN A 8 -7.20 -23.45 -19.57
C ASN A 8 -7.97 -23.48 -20.88
N SER A 9 -7.58 -22.62 -21.82
CA SER A 9 -8.24 -22.53 -23.12
C SER A 9 -7.23 -22.77 -24.23
N PRO A 10 -7.37 -23.86 -25.02
CA PRO A 10 -6.55 -24.09 -26.21
C PRO A 10 -6.96 -23.18 -27.39
N THR A 11 -7.94 -22.29 -27.19
CA THR A 11 -8.42 -21.33 -28.19
C THR A 11 -8.12 -19.90 -27.75
N THR A 12 -8.11 -18.97 -28.72
CA THR A 12 -7.77 -17.54 -28.55
C THR A 12 -8.72 -16.73 -27.68
N ARG A 13 -9.80 -17.32 -27.15
CA ARG A 13 -10.75 -16.67 -26.24
C ARG A 13 -11.26 -17.67 -25.19
N GLY A 14 -10.79 -17.53 -23.96
CA GLY A 14 -11.45 -18.12 -22.80
C GLY A 14 -11.89 -17.01 -21.85
N SER A 15 -12.97 -17.25 -21.12
CA SER A 15 -13.44 -16.32 -20.07
C SER A 15 -13.79 -17.08 -18.80
N ILE A 16 -13.28 -16.61 -17.67
CA ILE A 16 -13.85 -16.92 -16.35
C ILE A 16 -14.97 -15.91 -16.12
N GLY A 17 -16.21 -16.40 -16.16
CA GLY A 17 -17.40 -15.60 -15.89
C GLY A 17 -17.91 -15.84 -14.47
N ILE A 18 -18.11 -14.75 -13.72
CA ILE A 18 -18.80 -14.80 -12.43
C ILE A 18 -20.15 -14.13 -12.61
N THR A 19 -21.21 -14.93 -12.65
CA THR A 19 -22.56 -14.48 -13.02
C THR A 19 -23.41 -14.03 -11.82
N ARG A 20 -22.85 -14.07 -10.61
CA ARG A 20 -23.56 -13.74 -9.37
C ARG A 20 -23.23 -12.32 -8.92
N SER A 21 -24.26 -11.48 -8.78
CA SER A 21 -24.14 -10.15 -8.16
C SER A 21 -23.73 -10.28 -6.69
N GLY A 22 -22.77 -9.46 -6.25
CA GLY A 22 -22.22 -9.50 -4.88
C GLY A 22 -21.30 -10.68 -4.58
N ALA A 23 -20.76 -11.35 -5.61
CA ALA A 23 -19.78 -12.41 -5.41
C ALA A 23 -18.42 -11.84 -5.00
N VAL A 24 -17.98 -12.13 -3.78
CA VAL A 24 -16.59 -11.89 -3.35
C VAL A 24 -15.72 -13.02 -3.88
N VAL A 25 -14.65 -12.70 -4.59
CA VAL A 25 -13.60 -13.66 -4.99
C VAL A 25 -12.36 -13.36 -4.19
N ASP A 26 -11.91 -14.32 -3.39
CA ASP A 26 -10.72 -14.21 -2.55
C ASP A 26 -9.76 -15.33 -2.97
N GLY A 27 -8.97 -15.09 -4.02
CA GLY A 27 -8.14 -16.11 -4.64
C GLY A 27 -7.36 -15.64 -5.87
N CYS A 28 -6.45 -16.48 -6.35
CA CYS A 28 -5.65 -16.22 -7.55
C CYS A 28 -6.38 -16.70 -8.81
N VAL A 29 -6.37 -15.88 -9.86
CA VAL A 29 -6.90 -16.24 -11.18
C VAL A 29 -5.72 -16.49 -12.12
N TYR A 30 -5.60 -17.72 -12.62
CA TYR A 30 -4.59 -18.10 -13.60
C TYR A 30 -5.26 -18.28 -14.96
N ASN A 31 -4.80 -17.53 -15.97
CA ASN A 31 -5.13 -17.83 -17.35
C ASN A 31 -3.94 -18.51 -18.02
N ASN A 32 -4.10 -19.79 -18.33
CA ASN A 32 -3.19 -20.53 -19.18
C ASN A 32 -3.74 -20.51 -20.61
N SER A 33 -3.35 -19.51 -21.39
CA SER A 33 -3.74 -19.33 -22.79
C SER A 33 -2.54 -18.85 -23.60
N ASP A 34 -2.40 -19.37 -24.82
CA ASP A 34 -1.30 -19.05 -25.74
C ASP A 34 -1.34 -17.60 -26.31
N ASN A 35 -2.22 -16.73 -25.80
CA ASN A 35 -2.43 -15.35 -26.26
C ASN A 35 -2.82 -14.41 -25.10
N THR A 36 -2.33 -13.16 -25.15
CA THR A 36 -2.36 -12.10 -24.13
C THR A 36 -3.73 -11.45 -23.86
N ASN A 37 -4.79 -11.78 -24.60
CA ASN A 37 -6.11 -11.16 -24.40
C ASN A 37 -7.00 -11.92 -23.41
N SER A 38 -6.71 -11.75 -22.12
CA SER A 38 -7.54 -12.24 -21.02
C SER A 38 -8.45 -11.13 -20.53
N SER A 39 -9.77 -11.33 -20.53
CA SER A 39 -10.72 -10.38 -19.91
C SER A 39 -11.42 -11.07 -18.74
N ILE A 40 -11.31 -10.47 -17.55
CA ILE A 40 -12.08 -10.88 -16.39
C ILE A 40 -13.26 -9.91 -16.28
N ASN A 41 -14.44 -10.35 -16.72
CA ASN A 41 -15.66 -9.53 -16.64
C ASN A 41 -16.25 -9.67 -15.25
N LEU A 42 -16.11 -8.62 -14.44
CA LEU A 42 -16.60 -8.60 -13.07
C LEU A 42 -17.39 -7.31 -12.86
N ASN A 43 -18.61 -7.45 -12.36
CA ASN A 43 -19.51 -6.31 -12.11
C ASN A 43 -19.12 -5.52 -10.85
N THR A 44 -18.27 -6.10 -10.01
CA THR A 44 -17.67 -5.54 -8.79
C THR A 44 -16.48 -6.43 -8.41
N THR A 45 -15.26 -5.97 -8.64
CA THR A 45 -14.04 -6.66 -8.18
C THR A 45 -13.31 -5.78 -7.20
N THR A 46 -12.94 -6.35 -6.06
CA THR A 46 -11.78 -5.87 -5.33
C THR A 46 -10.61 -6.71 -5.82
N LEU A 47 -9.88 -6.22 -6.83
CA LEU A 47 -8.57 -6.76 -7.11
C LEU A 47 -7.73 -6.30 -5.92
N ASN A 48 -7.35 -7.24 -5.05
CA ASN A 48 -6.35 -6.99 -4.03
C ASN A 48 -5.03 -6.79 -4.77
N SER A 49 -4.85 -5.62 -5.38
CA SER A 49 -3.54 -5.21 -5.86
C SER A 49 -2.58 -5.30 -4.69
N GLU A 50 -1.38 -5.75 -5.00
CA GLU A 50 -0.18 -5.62 -4.18
C GLU A 50 -0.14 -4.19 -3.62
N THR A 51 -0.71 -4.01 -2.44
CA THR A 51 -0.91 -2.67 -1.89
C THR A 51 0.37 -2.32 -1.15
N LEU A 52 1.01 -1.26 -1.63
CA LEU A 52 2.22 -0.67 -1.09
C LEU A 52 1.86 -0.13 0.30
N CYS A 53 2.32 -0.78 1.36
CA CYS A 53 1.85 -0.47 2.71
C CYS A 53 2.92 -0.46 3.79
N TYR A 54 2.63 0.35 4.80
CA TYR A 54 3.31 0.42 6.08
C TYR A 54 2.58 -0.47 7.09
N LEU A 55 3.30 -1.19 7.94
CA LEU A 55 2.67 -1.88 9.06
C LEU A 55 2.17 -0.83 10.09
N ARG A 56 1.11 -1.17 10.82
CA ARG A 56 0.69 -0.45 12.03
C ARG A 56 1.90 -0.03 12.89
N ASP A 57 1.80 1.13 13.50
CA ASP A 57 2.83 1.77 14.34
C ASP A 57 4.08 2.29 13.60
N THR A 58 4.16 2.12 12.27
CA THR A 58 5.18 2.82 11.48
C THR A 58 5.03 4.32 11.63
N LEU A 59 6.11 5.01 12.02
CA LEU A 59 6.08 6.47 12.19
C LEU A 59 6.39 7.19 10.88
N ILE A 60 5.49 8.07 10.45
CA ILE A 60 5.65 8.97 9.31
C ILE A 60 6.05 10.36 9.79
N LEU A 61 7.02 11.00 9.14
CA LEU A 61 7.42 12.37 9.49
C LEU A 61 6.38 13.39 9.00
N THR A 62 5.82 14.13 9.93
CA THR A 62 4.89 15.24 9.70
C THR A 62 5.53 16.59 10.07
N ASP A 63 4.82 17.68 9.84
CA ASP A 63 5.22 19.04 10.23
C ASP A 63 5.30 19.24 11.76
N ILE A 64 4.60 18.39 12.52
CA ILE A 64 4.63 18.36 13.99
C ILE A 64 5.49 17.21 14.56
N GLY A 65 6.29 16.54 13.71
CA GLY A 65 7.16 15.43 14.09
C GLY A 65 6.63 14.07 13.64
N TYR A 66 7.13 12.99 14.25
CA TYR A 66 6.75 11.63 13.85
C TYR A 66 5.38 11.25 14.39
N LYS A 67 4.49 10.80 13.49
CA LYS A 67 3.13 10.36 13.80
C LYS A 67 2.92 8.91 13.36
N PRO A 68 2.30 8.04 14.19
CA PRO A 68 1.96 6.68 13.78
C PRO A 68 1.03 6.69 12.57
N ILE A 69 1.27 5.78 11.62
CA ILE A 69 0.53 5.75 10.37
C ILE A 69 -0.98 5.61 10.55
N GLN A 70 -1.43 4.85 11.56
CA GLN A 70 -2.86 4.68 11.85
C GLN A 70 -3.56 5.97 12.33
N ASP A 71 -2.78 6.94 12.81
CA ASP A 71 -3.30 8.19 13.36
C ASP A 71 -3.28 9.31 12.32
N ILE A 72 -2.63 9.09 11.17
CA ILE A 72 -2.62 10.04 10.05
C ILE A 72 -4.06 10.29 9.57
N SER A 73 -4.36 11.56 9.32
CA SER A 73 -5.65 12.06 8.87
C SER A 73 -5.53 12.78 7.54
N VAL A 74 -6.64 12.85 6.80
CA VAL A 74 -6.74 13.74 5.64
C VAL A 74 -6.42 15.18 6.08
N GLY A 75 -5.54 15.84 5.34
CA GLY A 75 -5.06 17.19 5.65
C GLY A 75 -3.79 17.25 6.51
N ASP A 76 -3.38 16.16 7.16
CA ASP A 76 -2.08 16.11 7.83
C ASP A 76 -0.95 16.38 6.82
N LEU A 77 0.04 17.13 7.25
CA LEU A 77 1.17 17.53 6.42
C LEU A 77 2.34 16.57 6.62
N VAL A 78 2.63 15.74 5.61
CA VAL A 78 3.77 14.81 5.62
C VAL A 78 4.97 15.39 4.87
N LEU A 79 6.19 15.10 5.33
CA LEU A 79 7.40 15.53 4.62
C LEU A 79 7.55 14.71 3.34
N SER A 80 7.52 15.39 2.19
CA SER A 80 7.78 14.83 0.87
C SER A 80 9.15 15.28 0.34
N TYR A 81 9.91 14.32 -0.19
CA TYR A 81 11.17 14.56 -0.89
C TYR A 81 10.97 14.90 -2.38
N GLY A 82 9.74 14.80 -2.90
CA GLY A 82 9.38 15.12 -4.28
C GLY A 82 8.59 13.99 -4.97
N PRO A 83 7.99 14.27 -6.14
CA PRO A 83 7.25 13.29 -6.93
C PRO A 83 8.13 12.13 -7.38
N ILE A 84 7.52 10.96 -7.57
CA ILE A 84 8.21 9.77 -8.07
C ILE A 84 7.91 9.62 -9.56
N SER A 85 8.97 9.58 -10.37
CA SER A 85 8.90 9.29 -11.80
C SER A 85 10.02 8.34 -12.20
N GLU A 86 9.72 7.34 -13.04
CA GLU A 86 10.70 6.36 -13.51
C GLU A 86 11.56 5.74 -12.38
N SER A 87 10.91 5.39 -11.26
CA SER A 87 11.55 4.82 -10.05
C SER A 87 12.60 5.73 -9.39
N GLN A 88 12.50 7.04 -9.60
CA GLN A 88 13.39 8.05 -9.04
C GLN A 88 12.59 9.22 -8.46
N ILE A 89 13.18 9.91 -7.50
CA ILE A 89 12.61 11.14 -6.94
C ILE A 89 12.95 12.28 -7.89
N VAL A 90 11.92 12.91 -8.45
CA VAL A 90 12.06 14.15 -9.22
C VAL A 90 12.39 15.25 -8.21
N SER A 91 13.67 15.63 -8.15
CA SER A 91 14.17 16.56 -7.13
C SER A 91 13.47 17.91 -7.19
N HIS A 92 12.87 18.29 -6.07
CA HIS A 92 12.62 19.69 -5.74
C HIS A 92 13.90 20.29 -5.14
N SER A 93 14.04 21.61 -5.17
CA SER A 93 15.19 22.29 -4.56
C SER A 93 15.31 22.04 -3.05
N GLN A 94 14.22 21.67 -2.36
CA GLN A 94 14.15 21.23 -0.96
C GLN A 94 12.92 20.31 -0.75
N PRO A 95 12.92 19.44 0.28
CA PRO A 95 11.71 18.74 0.73
C PRO A 95 10.59 19.70 1.12
N LEU A 96 9.34 19.29 0.91
CA LEU A 96 8.14 20.09 1.19
C LEU A 96 7.12 19.29 1.99
N TYR A 97 6.37 19.99 2.84
CA TYR A 97 5.23 19.39 3.52
C TYR A 97 4.01 19.39 2.61
N THR A 98 3.42 18.21 2.39
CA THR A 98 2.29 18.01 1.48
C THR A 98 1.10 17.38 2.22
N PRO A 99 -0.14 17.80 1.94
CA PRO A 99 -1.30 17.25 2.63
C PRO A 99 -1.64 15.83 2.16
N VAL A 100 -1.94 14.98 3.13
CA VAL A 100 -2.57 13.67 2.90
C VAL A 100 -3.99 13.88 2.35
N LYS A 101 -4.32 13.17 1.28
CA LYS A 101 -5.61 13.25 0.57
C LYS A 101 -6.53 12.09 0.88
N TRP A 102 -5.96 10.96 1.26
CA TRP A 102 -6.69 9.74 1.53
C TRP A 102 -5.80 8.79 2.30
N ILE A 103 -6.37 8.01 3.21
CA ILE A 103 -5.70 6.95 3.94
C ILE A 103 -6.66 5.78 4.10
N GLN A 104 -6.14 4.56 4.01
CA GLN A 104 -6.90 3.35 4.29
C GLN A 104 -6.02 2.29 4.94
N SER A 105 -6.69 1.28 5.48
CA SER A 105 -6.06 0.11 6.05
C SER A 105 -6.66 -1.18 5.47
N PHE A 106 -5.89 -2.25 5.54
CA PHE A 106 -6.42 -3.59 5.31
C PHE A 106 -5.65 -4.63 6.13
N LYS A 107 -6.29 -5.77 6.35
CA LYS A 107 -5.65 -6.96 6.94
C LYS A 107 -5.57 -8.05 5.88
N PRO A 108 -4.39 -8.59 5.54
CA PRO A 108 -4.28 -9.64 4.54
C PRO A 108 -5.01 -10.92 5.01
N SER A 109 -5.74 -11.56 4.10
CA SER A 109 -6.50 -12.78 4.39
C SER A 109 -5.64 -14.05 4.38
N LEU A 110 -4.47 -13.99 3.74
CA LEU A 110 -3.53 -15.09 3.58
C LEU A 110 -2.17 -14.68 4.14
N LYS A 111 -1.47 -15.61 4.78
CA LYS A 111 -0.08 -15.45 5.22
C LYS A 111 0.84 -16.19 4.25
N ASN A 112 1.51 -15.46 3.37
CA ASN A 112 2.48 -16.00 2.42
C ASN A 112 3.55 -14.94 2.07
N SER A 113 4.50 -15.28 1.22
CA SER A 113 5.62 -14.39 0.85
C SER A 113 5.19 -13.09 0.17
N SER A 114 3.97 -13.00 -0.37
CA SER A 114 3.44 -11.80 -1.01
C SER A 114 2.65 -10.90 -0.05
N THR A 115 2.37 -11.36 1.18
CA THR A 115 1.56 -10.62 2.16
C THR A 115 2.26 -10.40 3.49
N MET A 116 3.17 -11.30 3.89
CA MET A 116 3.90 -11.18 5.15
C MET A 116 4.98 -10.11 5.04
N PRO A 117 5.11 -9.22 6.04
CA PRO A 117 5.94 -8.03 5.95
C PRO A 117 7.42 -8.37 5.88
N VAL A 118 8.16 -7.46 5.26
CA VAL A 118 9.62 -7.42 5.32
C VAL A 118 10.00 -6.56 6.50
N HIS A 119 10.74 -7.15 7.44
CA HIS A 119 11.32 -6.50 8.61
C HIS A 119 12.69 -5.94 8.25
N PHE A 120 12.84 -4.64 8.41
CA PHE A 120 14.11 -3.93 8.40
C PHE A 120 14.47 -3.63 9.84
N GLN A 121 15.51 -4.28 10.37
CA GLN A 121 16.04 -3.93 11.69
C GLN A 121 16.53 -2.49 11.68
N LYS A 122 16.49 -1.84 12.84
CA LYS A 122 17.17 -0.56 13.06
C LYS A 122 18.59 -0.60 12.47
N ASP A 123 18.97 0.48 11.78
CA ASP A 123 20.27 0.67 11.14
C ASP A 123 20.62 -0.29 9.98
N SER A 124 19.68 -1.12 9.52
CA SER A 124 19.93 -2.15 8.48
C SER A 124 20.26 -1.60 7.08
N LEU A 125 19.85 -0.37 6.77
CA LEU A 125 20.14 0.34 5.52
C LEU A 125 21.23 1.40 5.68
N GLY A 126 21.81 1.51 6.87
CA GLY A 126 22.86 2.49 7.21
C GLY A 126 22.65 3.10 8.59
N PRO A 127 23.61 3.89 9.09
CA PRO A 127 23.49 4.51 10.41
C PRO A 127 22.22 5.34 10.55
N ASN A 128 21.37 4.98 11.52
CA ASN A 128 20.07 5.57 11.80
C ASN A 128 19.05 5.44 10.65
N VAL A 129 19.19 4.43 9.79
CA VAL A 129 18.29 4.13 8.66
C VAL A 129 18.03 2.61 8.58
N PRO A 130 16.82 2.13 8.89
CA PRO A 130 15.74 2.85 9.55
C PRO A 130 16.14 3.25 10.99
N ARG A 131 15.50 4.30 11.52
CA ARG A 131 15.78 4.84 12.88
C ARG A 131 15.31 3.92 14.00
N LYS A 132 14.35 3.04 13.69
CA LYS A 132 13.77 1.97 14.51
C LYS A 132 13.51 0.78 13.58
N ASP A 133 13.09 -0.34 14.15
CA ASP A 133 12.59 -1.44 13.33
C ASP A 133 11.39 -0.99 12.50
N LEU A 134 11.39 -1.36 11.21
CA LEU A 134 10.40 -0.96 10.22
C LEU A 134 9.87 -2.19 9.50
N TRP A 135 8.55 -2.31 9.37
CA TRP A 135 7.91 -3.38 8.62
C TRP A 135 7.12 -2.80 7.45
N LEU A 136 7.38 -3.33 6.26
CA LEU A 136 6.73 -2.91 5.02
C LEU A 136 6.14 -4.10 4.29
N SER A 137 5.09 -3.89 3.49
CA SER A 137 4.61 -4.93 2.58
C SER A 137 5.69 -5.29 1.55
N PRO A 138 5.76 -6.54 1.05
CA PRO A 138 6.86 -7.02 0.20
C PRO A 138 7.17 -6.17 -1.03
N PHE A 139 6.13 -5.56 -1.62
CA PHE A 139 6.24 -4.79 -2.85
C PHE A 139 6.40 -3.28 -2.61
N HIS A 140 6.42 -2.82 -1.36
CA HIS A 140 6.56 -1.40 -1.02
C HIS A 140 7.91 -0.85 -1.50
N GLY A 141 7.88 0.25 -2.24
CA GLY A 141 9.04 0.93 -2.77
C GLY A 141 9.77 1.76 -1.72
N ILE A 142 11.05 1.46 -1.53
CA ILE A 142 11.97 2.26 -0.73
C ILE A 142 13.12 2.79 -1.59
N PHE A 143 13.64 3.96 -1.24
CA PHE A 143 14.69 4.62 -1.99
C PHE A 143 16.05 4.44 -1.31
N VAL A 144 16.96 3.75 -1.99
CA VAL A 144 18.37 3.62 -1.61
C VAL A 144 19.20 4.12 -2.79
N ASP A 145 20.21 4.95 -2.52
CA ASP A 145 21.07 5.57 -3.54
C ASP A 145 20.29 6.26 -4.68
N GLY A 146 19.15 6.86 -4.35
CA GLY A 146 18.31 7.62 -5.28
C GLY A 146 17.42 6.75 -6.19
N LYS A 147 17.42 5.43 -6.02
CA LYS A 147 16.59 4.50 -6.80
C LYS A 147 15.56 3.80 -5.92
N MET A 148 14.34 3.70 -6.43
CA MET A 148 13.30 2.91 -5.82
C MET A 148 13.55 1.42 -6.04
N THR A 149 13.39 0.63 -5.00
CA THR A 149 13.53 -0.82 -5.01
C THR A 149 12.50 -1.40 -4.04
N GLN A 150 11.91 -2.55 -4.36
CA GLN A 150 10.87 -3.13 -3.53
C GLN A 150 11.46 -3.73 -2.25
N ALA A 151 10.74 -3.63 -1.14
CA ALA A 151 11.18 -4.10 0.17
C ALA A 151 11.72 -5.54 0.16
N GLN A 152 11.03 -6.47 -0.50
CA GLN A 152 11.45 -7.88 -0.58
C GLN A 152 12.81 -8.09 -1.24
N GLN A 153 13.24 -7.17 -2.10
CA GLN A 153 14.52 -7.28 -2.82
C GLN A 153 15.72 -6.97 -1.91
N PHE A 154 15.48 -6.42 -0.72
CA PHE A 154 16.51 -6.16 0.29
C PHE A 154 16.73 -7.30 1.28
N ILE A 155 15.91 -8.36 1.23
CA ILE A 155 16.02 -9.48 2.16
C ILE A 155 17.41 -10.11 2.05
N ASN A 156 18.14 -10.08 3.16
CA ASN A 156 19.50 -10.61 3.26
C ASN A 156 19.60 -11.78 4.28
N GLY A 157 18.50 -12.11 4.97
CA GLY A 157 18.43 -13.22 5.92
C GLY A 157 19.04 -12.92 7.30
N THR A 158 19.48 -11.69 7.54
CA THR A 158 20.11 -11.26 8.80
C THR A 158 19.42 -10.02 9.36
N THR A 159 19.80 -8.83 8.88
CA THR A 159 19.26 -7.54 9.33
C THR A 159 17.99 -7.14 8.58
N ILE A 160 17.73 -7.77 7.44
CA ILE A 160 16.52 -7.58 6.65
C ILE A 160 15.96 -8.97 6.33
N THR A 161 14.80 -9.27 6.90
CA THR A 161 14.17 -10.59 6.87
C THR A 161 12.70 -10.47 6.50
N GLN A 162 12.10 -11.57 6.07
CA GLN A 162 10.64 -11.65 5.98
C GLN A 162 10.09 -12.24 7.27
N ASP A 163 9.13 -11.56 7.88
CA ASP A 163 8.59 -11.89 9.19
C ASP A 163 7.29 -12.67 9.03
N PHE A 164 7.34 -13.98 9.26
CA PHE A 164 6.19 -14.88 9.21
C PHE A 164 5.57 -15.12 10.60
N ASP A 165 6.22 -14.66 11.66
CA ASP A 165 5.85 -14.96 13.04
C ASP A 165 4.82 -13.97 13.59
N LEU A 166 4.58 -12.85 12.89
CA LEU A 166 3.52 -11.90 13.23
C LEU A 166 2.12 -12.55 13.18
N GLU A 167 1.46 -12.56 14.33
CA GLU A 167 0.12 -13.11 14.50
C GLU A 167 -0.93 -12.24 13.78
N GLU A 168 -0.84 -10.93 13.96
CA GLU A 168 -1.71 -9.93 13.33
C GLU A 168 -0.91 -9.01 12.42
N VAL A 169 -1.40 -8.86 11.19
CA VAL A 169 -0.85 -7.92 10.21
C VAL A 169 -1.96 -6.95 9.84
N GLU A 170 -1.71 -5.67 10.04
CA GLU A 170 -2.58 -4.60 9.59
C GLU A 170 -1.73 -3.55 8.89
N TYR A 171 -2.04 -3.38 7.62
CA TYR A 171 -1.34 -2.50 6.72
C TYR A 171 -2.10 -1.21 6.55
N PHE A 172 -1.36 -0.13 6.41
CA PHE A 172 -1.85 1.20 6.13
C PHE A 172 -1.15 1.77 4.90
N HIS A 173 -1.89 2.57 4.15
CA HIS A 173 -1.40 3.28 2.99
C HIS A 173 -2.16 4.59 2.84
N PHE A 174 -1.47 5.60 2.34
CA PHE A 174 -2.04 6.92 2.18
C PHE A 174 -1.57 7.55 0.88
N GLU A 175 -2.41 8.42 0.33
CA GLU A 175 -2.20 9.14 -0.90
C GLU A 175 -2.00 10.62 -0.61
N THR A 176 -1.15 11.25 -1.41
CA THR A 176 -0.97 12.70 -1.51
C THR A 176 -1.42 13.16 -2.90
N GLU A 177 -1.45 14.47 -3.17
CA GLU A 177 -1.88 14.99 -4.49
C GLU A 177 -1.10 14.36 -5.65
N GLU A 178 0.20 14.19 -5.47
CA GLU A 178 1.07 13.45 -6.39
C GLU A 178 1.65 12.22 -5.68
N HIS A 179 1.90 11.16 -6.44
CA HIS A 179 2.68 10.02 -5.94
C HIS A 179 4.10 10.48 -5.63
N CYS A 180 4.52 10.43 -4.37
CA CYS A 180 5.74 11.06 -3.91
C CYS A 180 6.51 10.19 -2.91
N ALA A 181 7.78 10.54 -2.68
CA ALA A 181 8.59 9.90 -1.64
C ALA A 181 8.45 10.65 -0.31
N VAL A 182 8.17 9.94 0.77
CA VAL A 182 8.01 10.45 2.13
C VAL A 182 9.05 9.89 3.09
N ASP A 183 9.08 10.38 4.32
CA ASP A 183 9.94 9.84 5.39
C ASP A 183 9.14 8.92 6.33
N ALA A 184 9.46 7.62 6.32
CA ALA A 184 8.92 6.62 7.23
C ALA A 184 10.07 6.04 8.06
N GLU A 185 10.09 6.30 9.37
CA GLU A 185 11.17 5.89 10.28
C GLU A 185 12.58 6.28 9.76
N GLY A 186 12.71 7.44 9.09
CA GLY A 186 13.98 7.90 8.50
C GLY A 186 14.34 7.24 7.16
N VAL A 187 13.49 6.35 6.64
CA VAL A 187 13.62 5.75 5.31
C VAL A 187 12.79 6.56 4.32
N LYS A 188 13.37 6.83 3.14
CA LYS A 188 12.61 7.38 2.02
C LYS A 188 11.78 6.26 1.40
N SER A 189 10.46 6.37 1.42
CA SER A 189 9.53 5.36 0.91
C SER A 189 8.37 5.99 0.16
N GLU A 190 7.71 5.23 -0.70
CA GLU A 190 6.66 5.77 -1.56
C GLU A 190 5.31 5.95 -0.85
N THR A 191 4.52 6.92 -1.31
CA THR A 191 3.09 7.00 -0.98
C THR A 191 2.30 5.99 -1.81
N PHE A 192 1.00 5.85 -1.55
CA PHE A 192 0.13 5.08 -2.42
C PHE A 192 0.06 5.68 -3.84
N ILE A 193 0.13 4.82 -4.85
CA ILE A 193 -0.06 5.19 -6.26
C ILE A 193 -1.50 4.90 -6.70
N ASN A 194 -2.20 5.94 -7.14
CA ASN A 194 -3.57 5.82 -7.63
C ASN A 194 -3.60 5.48 -9.13
N VAL A 195 -3.58 4.19 -9.46
CA VAL A 195 -3.72 3.68 -10.84
C VAL A 195 -5.08 3.00 -11.08
N ASP A 196 -6.17 3.64 -10.63
CA ASP A 196 -7.55 3.11 -10.70
C ASP A 196 -7.72 1.80 -9.91
N TYR A 197 -7.10 1.74 -8.74
CA TYR A 197 -7.36 0.66 -7.81
C TYR A 197 -8.73 0.83 -7.17
N ALA A 198 -9.57 -0.20 -7.23
CA ALA A 198 -10.91 -0.19 -6.62
C ALA A 198 -10.92 0.22 -5.14
N ILE A 199 -9.82 -0.04 -4.40
CA ILE A 199 -9.65 0.34 -2.99
C ILE A 199 -9.70 1.86 -2.79
N ARG A 200 -9.27 2.66 -3.77
CA ARG A 200 -9.25 4.11 -3.69
C ARG A 200 -10.65 4.73 -3.63
N ASN A 201 -11.68 3.97 -4.04
CA ASN A 201 -13.07 4.39 -3.95
C ASN A 201 -13.66 4.20 -2.54
N LEU A 202 -12.93 3.58 -1.61
CA LEU A 202 -13.33 3.52 -0.21
C LEU A 202 -13.18 4.90 0.45
N PRO A 203 -14.04 5.24 1.43
CA PRO A 203 -13.83 6.44 2.23
C PRO A 203 -12.48 6.40 2.93
N SER A 204 -11.88 7.57 3.11
CA SER A 204 -10.65 7.67 3.88
C SER A 204 -10.91 7.33 5.35
N LEU A 205 -9.95 6.67 5.98
CA LEU A 205 -9.87 6.64 7.44
C LEU A 205 -9.63 8.06 7.95
N ASN A 206 -10.09 8.33 9.17
CA ASN A 206 -9.82 9.55 9.92
C ASN A 206 -10.09 10.85 9.12
N ASP A 207 -11.11 10.84 8.24
CA ASP A 207 -11.58 12.03 7.54
C ASP A 207 -12.44 12.88 8.48
N THR A 208 -11.81 13.87 9.10
CA THR A 208 -12.48 14.76 10.06
C THR A 208 -13.60 15.58 9.41
N ALA A 209 -13.48 15.93 8.12
CA ALA A 209 -14.49 16.69 7.39
C ALA A 209 -15.78 15.88 7.12
N ILE A 210 -15.68 14.55 7.07
CA ILE A 210 -16.86 13.66 7.00
C ILE A 210 -17.46 13.49 8.40
N SER A 211 -16.63 13.32 9.43
CA SER A 211 -17.10 13.11 10.81
C SER A 211 -17.92 14.28 11.36
N GLU A 212 -17.58 15.53 11.00
CA GLU A 212 -18.32 16.73 11.43
C GLU A 212 -19.69 16.89 10.74
N LYS A 213 -19.84 16.36 9.52
CA LYS A 213 -21.13 16.39 8.79
C LYS A 213 -22.12 15.36 9.32
N GLU A 214 -21.64 14.20 9.76
CA GLU A 214 -22.49 13.19 10.39
C GLU A 214 -22.96 13.62 11.78
N SER A 215 -22.10 14.26 12.58
CA SER A 215 -22.49 14.78 13.91
C SER A 215 -23.50 15.93 13.83
N ALA A 216 -23.34 16.85 12.87
CA ALA A 216 -24.27 17.97 12.68
C ALA A 216 -25.68 17.53 12.22
N SER A 217 -25.80 16.35 11.62
CA SER A 217 -27.09 15.79 11.16
C SER A 217 -27.89 15.12 12.27
N VAL A 218 -27.24 14.76 13.39
CA VAL A 218 -27.86 14.09 14.54
C VAL A 218 -28.38 15.09 15.58
N GLU A 219 -27.77 16.27 15.70
CA GLU A 219 -28.21 17.32 16.63
C GLU A 219 -29.43 18.13 16.13
N CYS A 220 -29.85 17.92 14.89
CA CYS A 220 -30.97 18.64 14.27
C CYS A 220 -32.28 17.81 14.20
N MET A 221 -32.37 16.70 14.94
CA MET A 221 -33.56 15.83 15.05
C MET A 221 -34.18 15.85 16.45
#